data_AF-A0A4D6KE25-F1
#
_entry.id   AF-A0A4D6KE25-F1
#
_cell.length_a   1.000
_cell.length_b   1.000
_cell.length_c   1.000
_cell.angle_alpha   90.00
_cell.angle_beta   90.00
_cell.angle_gamma   90.00
#
_symmetry.space_group_name_H-M   'P 1'
#
loop_
_entity.id
_entity.type
_entity.pdbx_description
1 polymer ?
#
loop_
_entity_poly.entity_id
_entity_poly.type
_entity_poly.pdbx_seq_one_letter_code
_entity_poly.pdbx_strand_id
1 'polypeptide(L)'
;MSSQYKNRVSDMASDYMNIRSLPAMLSVGFILASLYQFGGISDVTLTWLADSGGYTLTNQHAIMVSLGAFAAAFASSETKRFEHYERWEQVAIAAGPGVILGQQYVTEVNDFLLSLGDPLGMQLAFGATILSWGVAVQ
;
A
#
# COMPACT_ATOMS: atom_id res chain seq x y z
N MET A 1 -21.14 -27.63 24.15
CA MET A 1 -21.54 -26.87 22.95
C MET A 1 -20.54 -25.75 22.56
N SER A 2 -19.27 -25.83 22.96
CA SER A 2 -18.22 -24.83 22.64
C SER A 2 -17.29 -25.22 21.48
N SER A 3 -17.24 -26.52 21.13
CA SER A 3 -16.36 -27.04 20.07
C SER A 3 -16.85 -26.65 18.66
N GLN A 4 -18.17 -26.72 18.41
CA GLN A 4 -18.72 -26.32 17.10
C GLN A 4 -18.56 -24.82 16.80
N TYR A 5 -18.54 -23.96 17.82
CA TYR A 5 -18.32 -22.53 17.66
C TYR A 5 -16.86 -22.20 17.35
N LYS A 6 -15.91 -22.88 18.01
CA LYS A 6 -14.48 -22.75 17.70
C LYS A 6 -14.17 -23.18 16.27
N ASN A 7 -14.78 -24.27 15.81
CA ASN A 7 -14.57 -24.75 14.43
C ASN A 7 -15.14 -23.77 13.40
N ARG A 8 -16.32 -23.19 13.62
CA ARG A 8 -16.90 -22.20 12.70
C ARG A 8 -16.12 -20.89 12.62
N VAL A 9 -15.58 -20.40 13.75
CA VAL A 9 -14.73 -19.19 13.74
C VAL A 9 -13.38 -19.48 13.08
N SER A 10 -12.81 -20.67 13.29
CA SER A 10 -11.60 -21.11 12.60
C SER A 10 -11.81 -21.28 11.09
N ASP A 11 -12.95 -21.84 10.67
CA ASP A 11 -13.27 -22.02 9.25
C ASP A 11 -13.58 -20.66 8.57
N MET A 12 -14.28 -19.75 9.24
CA MET A 12 -14.49 -18.39 8.73
C MET A 12 -13.19 -17.58 8.67
N ALA A 13 -12.31 -17.70 9.67
CA ALA A 13 -10.98 -17.09 9.64
C ALA A 13 -10.08 -17.71 8.57
N SER A 14 -10.18 -19.03 8.36
CA SER A 14 -9.46 -19.76 7.30
C SER A 14 -9.95 -19.40 5.90
N ASP A 15 -11.25 -19.13 5.74
CA ASP A 15 -11.84 -18.63 4.49
C ASP A 15 -11.47 -17.15 4.24
N TYR A 16 -11.32 -16.33 5.28
CA TYR A 16 -10.80 -14.96 5.17
C TYR A 16 -9.29 -14.89 4.94
N MET A 17 -8.55 -15.89 5.44
CA MET A 17 -7.12 -16.09 5.19
C MET A 17 -6.83 -16.88 3.90
N ASN A 18 -7.85 -17.14 3.08
CA ASN A 18 -7.66 -17.72 1.77
C ASN A 18 -6.67 -16.81 1.00
N ILE A 19 -5.48 -17.32 0.67
CA ILE A 19 -4.33 -16.58 0.13
C ILE A 19 -4.69 -15.66 -1.05
N ARG A 20 -5.80 -15.93 -1.73
CA ARG A 20 -6.38 -15.11 -2.80
C ARG A 20 -7.07 -13.80 -2.37
N SER A 21 -7.53 -13.65 -1.13
CA SER A 21 -8.21 -12.42 -0.64
C SER A 21 -7.23 -11.41 -0.04
N LEU A 22 -6.04 -11.85 0.36
CA LEU A 22 -4.99 -10.99 0.95
C LEU A 22 -4.64 -9.80 0.04
N PRO A 23 -4.41 -9.96 -1.27
CA PRO A 23 -4.06 -8.82 -2.11
C PRO A 23 -5.19 -7.81 -2.23
N ALA A 24 -6.45 -8.24 -2.22
CA ALA A 24 -7.60 -7.34 -2.36
C ALA A 24 -7.78 -6.43 -1.15
N MET A 25 -7.65 -6.96 0.08
CA MET A 25 -7.71 -6.13 1.30
C MET A 25 -6.50 -5.20 1.41
N LEU A 26 -5.31 -5.69 1.08
CA LEU A 26 -4.10 -4.88 1.08
C LEU A 26 -4.14 -3.77 0.03
N SER A 27 -4.84 -3.99 -1.10
CA SER A 27 -5.03 -2.97 -2.15
C SER A 27 -5.73 -1.73 -1.62
N VAL A 28 -6.78 -1.90 -0.82
CA VAL A 28 -7.51 -0.75 -0.25
C VAL A 28 -6.61 0.06 0.68
N GLY A 29 -5.90 -0.63 1.58
CA GLY A 29 -4.95 0.02 2.49
C GLY A 29 -3.82 0.72 1.73
N PHE A 30 -3.26 0.06 0.73
CA PHE A 30 -2.18 0.61 -0.10
C PHE A 30 -2.61 1.85 -0.89
N ILE A 31 -3.77 1.79 -1.56
CA ILE A 31 -4.30 2.90 -2.36
C ILE A 31 -4.60 4.08 -1.44
N LEU A 32 -5.30 3.86 -0.32
CA LEU A 32 -5.64 4.94 0.62
C LEU A 32 -4.39 5.57 1.25
N ALA A 33 -3.42 4.75 1.67
CA ALA A 33 -2.18 5.24 2.23
C ALA A 33 -1.36 6.04 1.21
N SER A 34 -1.25 5.53 -0.02
CA SER A 34 -0.55 6.25 -1.11
C SER A 34 -1.27 7.54 -1.48
N LEU A 35 -2.60 7.53 -1.53
CA LEU A 35 -3.40 8.71 -1.82
C LEU A 35 -3.23 9.79 -0.75
N TYR A 36 -3.18 9.40 0.53
CA TYR A 36 -2.87 10.32 1.61
C TYR A 36 -1.43 10.84 1.54
N GLN A 37 -0.46 9.97 1.29
CA GLN A 37 0.95 10.34 1.21
C GLN A 37 1.23 11.38 0.11
N PHE A 38 0.64 11.22 -1.07
CA PHE A 38 0.81 12.14 -2.18
C PHE A 38 -0.21 13.30 -2.17
N GLY A 39 -0.90 13.53 -1.04
CA GLY A 39 -1.76 14.70 -0.84
C GLY A 39 -3.09 14.68 -1.59
N GLY A 40 -3.53 13.52 -2.10
CA GLY A 40 -4.85 13.36 -2.70
C GLY A 40 -6.00 13.41 -1.69
N ILE A 41 -5.72 13.12 -0.41
CA ILE A 41 -6.61 13.36 0.72
C ILE A 41 -5.84 14.05 1.85
N SER A 42 -6.49 14.95 2.59
CA SER A 42 -5.83 15.75 3.62
C SER A 42 -5.59 14.99 4.93
N ASP A 43 -6.51 14.09 5.29
CA ASP A 43 -6.51 13.40 6.58
C ASP A 43 -7.22 12.05 6.48
N VAL A 44 -6.75 11.07 7.24
CA VAL A 44 -7.45 9.79 7.45
C VAL A 44 -7.68 9.59 8.93
N THR A 45 -8.91 9.78 9.39
CA THR A 45 -9.28 9.68 10.81
C THR A 45 -10.06 8.39 11.09
N LEU A 46 -9.54 7.57 11.99
CA LEU A 46 -10.23 6.41 12.54
C LEU A 46 -11.03 6.87 13.77
N THR A 47 -12.34 6.99 13.59
CA THR A 47 -13.26 7.50 14.63
C THR A 47 -13.41 6.55 15.82
N TRP A 48 -13.25 5.24 15.61
CA TRP A 48 -13.38 4.21 16.65
C TRP A 48 -12.08 3.89 17.38
N LEU A 49 -10.91 4.26 16.84
CA LEU A 49 -9.62 3.78 17.35
C LEU A 49 -9.07 4.65 18.49
N ALA A 50 -9.77 5.73 18.79
CA ALA A 50 -9.51 6.62 19.89
C ALA A 50 -10.80 6.70 20.70
N ASP A 51 -10.88 5.96 21.80
CA ASP A 51 -11.97 6.00 22.78
C ASP A 51 -12.24 7.41 23.40
N SER A 52 -11.67 8.50 22.84
CA SER A 52 -11.75 9.88 23.35
C SER A 52 -11.45 11.00 22.33
N GLY A 53 -11.68 10.83 21.03
CA GLY A 53 -11.59 11.97 20.08
C GLY A 53 -11.19 11.72 18.63
N GLY A 54 -11.13 10.47 18.17
CA GLY A 54 -10.65 10.11 16.83
C GLY A 54 -9.11 10.09 16.73
N TYR A 55 -8.57 9.12 15.98
CA TYR A 55 -7.13 9.05 15.69
C TYR A 55 -6.87 9.39 14.22
N THR A 56 -6.15 10.49 13.97
CA THR A 56 -5.74 10.85 12.61
C THR A 56 -4.38 10.23 12.30
N LEU A 57 -4.35 9.47 11.21
CA LEU A 57 -3.12 8.87 10.69
C LEU A 57 -2.17 9.97 10.20
N THR A 58 -0.89 9.82 10.53
CA THR A 58 0.17 10.72 10.06
C THR A 58 0.84 10.16 8.81
N ASN A 59 1.61 10.98 8.09
CA ASN A 59 2.29 10.54 6.87
C ASN A 59 3.23 9.34 7.10
N GLN A 60 3.83 9.24 8.29
CA GLN A 60 4.65 8.07 8.64
C GLN A 60 3.84 6.78 8.65
N HIS A 61 2.59 6.80 9.11
CA HIS A 61 1.70 5.65 9.05
C HIS A 61 1.36 5.28 7.60
N ALA A 62 1.16 6.28 6.74
CA ALA A 62 0.91 6.08 5.32
C ALA A 62 2.06 5.32 4.64
N ILE A 63 3.30 5.70 4.94
CA ILE A 63 4.50 5.05 4.41
C ILE A 63 4.62 3.63 4.95
N MET A 64 4.39 3.42 6.25
CA MET A 64 4.45 2.07 6.84
C MET A 64 3.38 1.15 6.25
N VAL A 65 2.15 1.63 6.10
CA VAL A 65 1.04 0.86 5.53
C VAL A 65 1.29 0.57 4.05
N SER A 66 1.72 1.56 3.26
CA SER A 66 1.98 1.37 1.83
C SER A 66 3.15 0.40 1.59
N LEU A 67 4.28 0.57 2.27
CA LEU A 67 5.43 -0.35 2.14
C LEU A 67 5.13 -1.74 2.69
N GLY A 68 4.45 -1.83 3.83
CA GLY A 68 4.05 -3.11 4.42
C GLY A 68 3.10 -3.87 3.52
N ALA A 69 2.08 -3.19 2.97
CA ALA A 69 1.16 -3.77 2.01
C ALA A 69 1.89 -4.20 0.73
N PHE A 70 2.78 -3.36 0.20
CA PHE A 70 3.54 -3.65 -1.01
C PHE A 70 4.45 -4.88 -0.83
N ALA A 71 5.18 -4.93 0.28
CA ALA A 71 6.04 -6.07 0.60
C ALA A 71 5.23 -7.37 0.77
N ALA A 72 4.07 -7.30 1.43
CA ALA A 72 3.19 -8.45 1.59
C ALA A 72 2.58 -8.90 0.25
N ALA A 73 2.18 -7.97 -0.61
CA ALA A 73 1.70 -8.25 -1.95
C ALA A 73 2.77 -8.93 -2.81
N PHE A 74 3.96 -8.34 -2.88
CA PHE A 74 5.09 -8.89 -3.63
C PHE A 74 5.51 -10.28 -3.12
N ALA A 75 5.53 -10.47 -1.79
CA ALA A 75 5.83 -11.78 -1.20
C ALA A 75 4.76 -12.84 -1.49
N SER A 76 3.52 -12.40 -1.76
CA SER A 76 2.39 -13.26 -2.09
C SER A 76 2.23 -13.51 -3.60
N SER A 77 2.99 -12.84 -4.47
CA SER A 77 2.83 -12.97 -5.92
C SER A 77 3.21 -14.37 -6.41
N GLU A 78 2.56 -14.83 -7.49
CA GLU A 78 2.82 -16.16 -8.06
C GLU A 78 4.21 -16.28 -8.68
N THR A 79 4.76 -15.16 -9.17
CA THR A 79 6.09 -15.06 -9.80
C THR A 79 7.23 -15.24 -8.80
N LYS A 80 6.99 -15.09 -7.48
CA LYS A 80 7.84 -15.40 -6.30
C LYS A 80 9.31 -14.91 -6.29
N ARG A 81 9.85 -14.46 -7.42
CA ARG A 81 11.26 -14.13 -7.63
C ARG A 81 11.37 -13.02 -8.66
N PHE A 82 12.00 -11.92 -8.24
CA PHE A 82 12.20 -10.72 -9.04
C PHE A 82 12.79 -11.00 -10.44
N GLU A 83 13.65 -12.02 -10.57
CA GLU A 83 14.29 -12.36 -11.85
C GLU A 83 13.33 -12.89 -12.92
N HIS A 84 12.11 -13.29 -12.56
CA HIS A 84 11.12 -13.84 -13.49
C HIS A 84 10.22 -12.77 -14.12
N TYR A 85 10.27 -11.54 -13.59
CA TYR A 85 9.58 -10.39 -14.16
C TYR A 85 10.30 -9.87 -15.40
N GLU A 86 9.54 -9.35 -16.36
CA GLU A 86 10.10 -8.59 -17.47
C GLU A 86 10.84 -7.35 -16.97
N ARG A 87 11.77 -6.82 -17.75
CA ARG A 87 12.60 -5.68 -17.32
C ARG A 87 11.77 -4.45 -16.94
N TRP A 88 10.66 -4.20 -17.65
CA TRP A 88 9.80 -3.07 -17.33
C TRP A 88 9.02 -3.30 -16.04
N GLU A 89 8.60 -4.54 -15.76
CA GLU A 89 7.93 -4.94 -14.52
C GLU A 89 8.88 -4.80 -13.32
N GLN A 90 10.13 -5.23 -13.47
CA GLN A 90 11.18 -5.04 -12.47
C GLN A 90 11.38 -3.56 -12.11
N VAL A 91 11.44 -2.70 -13.14
CA VAL A 91 11.54 -1.25 -12.94
C VAL A 91 10.29 -0.71 -12.25
N ALA A 92 9.10 -1.15 -12.65
CA ALA A 92 7.85 -0.74 -12.01
C ALA A 92 7.80 -1.16 -10.54
N ILE A 93 8.17 -2.40 -10.20
CA ILE A 93 8.21 -2.92 -8.83
C ILE A 93 9.18 -2.11 -7.97
N ALA A 94 10.37 -1.78 -8.49
CA ALA A 94 11.35 -0.97 -7.77
C ALA A 94 10.90 0.50 -7.63
N ALA A 95 10.20 1.03 -8.63
CA ALA A 95 9.75 2.41 -8.65
C ALA A 95 8.74 2.72 -7.54
N GLY A 96 7.84 1.79 -7.18
CA GLY A 96 6.85 2.02 -6.12
C GLY A 96 7.49 2.40 -4.78
N PRO A 97 8.23 1.48 -4.12
CA PRO A 97 8.95 1.78 -2.89
C PRO A 97 9.95 2.93 -3.05
N GLY A 98 10.59 3.03 -4.22
CA GLY A 98 11.53 4.10 -4.53
C GLY A 98 10.89 5.49 -4.51
N VAL A 99 9.71 5.66 -5.10
CA VAL A 99 8.96 6.93 -5.12
C VAL A 99 8.35 7.21 -3.75
N ILE A 100 7.79 6.20 -3.07
CA ILE A 100 7.26 6.34 -1.71
C ILE A 100 8.33 6.86 -0.75
N LEU A 101 9.50 6.22 -0.72
CA LEU A 101 10.59 6.61 0.17
C LEU A 101 11.29 7.87 -0.32
N GLY A 102 11.50 8.00 -1.63
CA GLY A 102 12.15 9.14 -2.25
C GLY A 102 11.40 10.44 -1.98
N GLN A 103 10.08 10.45 -2.19
CA GLN A 103 9.26 11.63 -1.95
C GLN A 103 9.31 12.10 -0.48
N GLN A 104 9.41 11.19 0.50
CA GLN A 104 9.45 11.53 1.92
C GLN A 104 10.85 11.91 2.41
N TYR A 105 11.88 11.19 1.98
CA TYR A 105 13.20 11.21 2.62
C TYR A 105 14.31 11.77 1.72
N VAL A 106 14.07 11.95 0.43
CA VAL A 106 15.06 12.47 -0.54
C VAL A 106 14.55 13.80 -1.08
N THR A 107 15.19 14.88 -0.64
CA THR A 107 14.80 16.25 -1.01
C THR A 107 14.81 16.44 -2.52
N GLU A 108 15.79 15.89 -3.24
CA GLU A 108 15.90 15.99 -4.69
C GLU A 108 14.71 15.35 -5.41
N VAL A 109 14.19 14.23 -4.88
CA VAL A 109 13.01 13.57 -5.45
C VAL A 109 11.77 14.41 -5.17
N ASN A 110 11.61 14.93 -3.95
CA ASN A 110 10.48 15.78 -3.61
C ASN A 110 10.46 17.08 -4.45
N ASP A 111 11.60 17.76 -4.56
CA ASP A 111 11.76 18.98 -5.35
C ASP A 111 11.51 18.72 -6.84
N PHE A 112 11.99 17.59 -7.36
CA PHE A 112 11.68 17.17 -8.72
C PHE A 112 10.18 17.01 -8.92
N LEU A 113 9.49 16.29 -8.04
CA LEU A 113 8.04 16.11 -8.13
C LEU A 113 7.31 17.46 -8.06
N LEU A 114 7.67 18.35 -7.15
CA LEU A 114 7.09 19.68 -7.07
C LEU A 114 7.37 20.52 -8.33
N SER A 115 8.54 20.36 -8.94
CA SER A 115 8.92 21.08 -10.17
C SER A 115 8.07 20.72 -11.39
N LEU A 116 7.45 19.53 -11.40
CA LEU A 116 6.51 19.11 -12.46
C LEU A 116 5.18 19.86 -12.40
N GLY A 117 4.93 20.60 -11.32
CA GLY A 117 3.72 21.36 -11.06
C GLY A 117 2.94 20.79 -9.88
N ASP A 118 2.31 21.70 -9.12
CA ASP A 118 1.44 21.37 -8.00
C ASP A 118 -0.03 21.35 -8.48
N PRO A 119 -0.74 20.19 -8.50
CA PRO A 119 -0.38 18.90 -7.91
C PRO A 119 0.10 17.82 -8.90
N LEU A 120 0.41 18.16 -10.16
CA LEU A 120 0.70 17.19 -11.23
C LEU A 120 1.80 16.18 -10.84
N GLY A 121 2.91 16.63 -10.26
CA GLY A 121 3.99 15.72 -9.89
C GLY A 121 3.59 14.68 -8.83
N MET A 122 2.81 15.11 -7.84
CA MET A 122 2.29 14.21 -6.81
C MET A 122 1.24 13.24 -7.38
N GLN A 123 0.40 13.68 -8.33
CA GLN A 123 -0.53 12.81 -9.04
C GLN A 123 0.19 11.74 -9.88
N LEU A 124 1.28 12.12 -10.56
CA LEU A 124 2.11 11.19 -11.30
C LEU A 124 2.82 10.19 -10.36
N ALA A 125 3.31 10.65 -9.21
CA ALA A 125 3.91 9.79 -8.18
C ALA A 125 2.89 8.77 -7.64
N PHE A 126 1.66 9.20 -7.36
CA PHE A 126 0.57 8.31 -7.00
C PHE A 126 0.28 7.30 -8.12
N GLY A 127 0.13 7.75 -9.37
CA GLY A 127 -0.11 6.88 -10.52
C GLY A 127 1.00 5.83 -10.72
N ALA A 128 2.27 6.24 -10.60
CA ALA A 128 3.41 5.33 -10.67
C ALA A 128 3.38 4.28 -9.55
N THR A 129 2.96 4.69 -8.35
CA THR A 129 2.82 3.80 -7.19
C THR A 129 1.70 2.77 -7.39
N ILE A 130 0.57 3.17 -8.00
CA ILE A 130 -0.52 2.25 -8.36
C ILE A 130 -0.12 1.28 -9.48
N LEU A 131 0.61 1.75 -10.49
CA LEU A 131 1.14 0.89 -11.55
C LEU A 131 2.11 -0.16 -10.97
N SER A 132 3.01 0.28 -10.09
CA SER A 132 3.93 -0.60 -9.36
C SER A 132 3.18 -1.69 -8.59
N TRP A 133 2.09 -1.33 -7.89
CA TRP A 133 1.23 -2.27 -7.18
C TRP A 133 0.58 -3.29 -8.11
N GLY A 134 0.03 -2.83 -9.24
CA GLY A 134 -0.62 -3.72 -10.21
C GLY A 134 0.32 -4.81 -10.71
N VAL A 135 1.58 -4.46 -10.96
CA VAL A 135 2.64 -5.41 -11.36
C VAL A 135 3.04 -6.32 -10.20
N ALA A 136 3.13 -5.79 -8.97
CA ALA A 136 3.55 -6.56 -7.80
C ALA A 136 2.53 -7.62 -7.34
N VAL A 137 1.24 -7.39 -7.59
CA VAL A 137 0.15 -8.31 -7.21
C VAL A 137 -0.16 -9.37 -8.27
N GLN A 138 0.32 -9.17 -9.51
CA GLN A 138 0.20 -10.13 -10.59
C GLN A 138 0.99 -11.40 -10.29
#